data_AF-A0A9N9DWA1-F1
#
_entry.id   AF-A0A9N9DWA1-F1
#
_cell.length_a   1.000
_cell.length_b   1.000
_cell.length_c   1.000
_cell.angle_alpha   90.00
_cell.angle_beta   90.00
_cell.angle_gamma   90.00
#
_symmetry.space_group_name_H-M   'P 1'
#
loop_
_entity.id
_entity.type
_entity.pdbx_description
1 polymer ?
#
loop_
_entity_poly.entity_id
_entity_poly.type
_entity_poly.pdbx_seq_one_letter_code
_entity_poly.pdbx_strand_id
1 'polypeptide(L)'
;MDYEYEVEKVIDKKEENGIEYYFLKWKNFDESYNTWEPAQNLNCPGLLQTFNLEKALEQWLIEEDLCILRQQPQNGTIRKKSKTKNMIEFEHSHQTFIHNDEPPIPIFNDIDNQGIPLEFTYVDDYVYGKDVPHPEQYQGPIVGCDCEFGKCKGKHCSCLKKENGGRLYYNRITGAVNLEPGNAIIECNDACSCDLSCPNRVTQRRRNVNLGLKRFAEKGWGVIALQRIPKDSFITYYLGEIITSQEADLRGNKYDEVGKTYLFDIDFYDDDSTATSFFTIDACKYGNISHFFNHSCDPNLVVFPVLNGTCDIRLHHVAFFAKRDIEFGDELTFDYVGAVESKHTSDGSRMDVDVQIQEENISKFECCWMWNGGTDFARIVNPSNIERKTA
;
A
#
# COMPACT_ATOMS: atom_id res chain seq x y z
N MET A 1 -17.54 -35.38 -19.11
CA MET A 1 -16.16 -34.87 -18.94
C MET A 1 -16.31 -33.39 -19.18
N ASP A 2 -16.34 -32.61 -18.10
CA ASP A 2 -16.34 -31.16 -18.24
C ASP A 2 -14.92 -30.79 -18.65
N TYR A 3 -14.79 -30.32 -19.89
CA TYR A 3 -13.52 -29.83 -20.40
C TYR A 3 -13.32 -28.44 -19.80
N GLU A 4 -12.31 -28.31 -18.94
CA GLU A 4 -11.92 -27.04 -18.34
C GLU A 4 -10.97 -26.33 -19.32
N TYR A 5 -11.34 -25.13 -19.75
CA TYR A 5 -10.55 -24.31 -20.67
C TYR A 5 -10.01 -23.09 -19.94
N GLU A 6 -8.74 -22.76 -20.19
CA GLU A 6 -8.08 -21.61 -19.56
C GLU A 6 -8.21 -20.37 -20.44
N VAL A 7 -8.64 -19.25 -19.85
CA VAL A 7 -8.75 -17.95 -20.52
C VAL A 7 -7.37 -17.32 -20.61
N GLU A 8 -6.92 -16.99 -21.82
CA GLU A 8 -5.67 -16.25 -22.05
C GLU A 8 -5.89 -14.74 -21.91
N LYS A 9 -6.98 -14.22 -22.50
CA LYS A 9 -7.27 -12.79 -22.51
C LYS A 9 -8.75 -12.51 -22.75
N VAL A 10 -9.27 -11.43 -22.14
CA VAL A 10 -10.58 -10.86 -22.45
C VAL A 10 -10.41 -9.80 -23.54
N ILE A 11 -11.15 -9.95 -24.64
CA ILE A 11 -11.02 -9.11 -25.84
C ILE A 11 -12.09 -8.02 -25.88
N ASP A 12 -13.34 -8.38 -25.58
CA ASP A 12 -14.47 -7.45 -25.66
C ASP A 12 -15.60 -7.81 -24.69
N LYS A 13 -16.54 -6.88 -24.49
CA LYS A 13 -17.74 -7.05 -23.64
C LYS A 13 -18.98 -6.52 -24.35
N LYS A 14 -20.09 -7.23 -24.19
CA LYS A 14 -21.43 -6.76 -24.60
C LYS A 14 -22.47 -7.15 -23.56
N GLU A 15 -23.61 -6.48 -23.60
CA GLU A 15 -24.78 -6.83 -22.81
C GLU A 15 -25.94 -7.16 -23.75
N GLU A 16 -26.53 -8.35 -23.59
CA GLU A 16 -27.70 -8.79 -24.35
C GLU A 16 -28.74 -9.34 -23.38
N ASN A 17 -29.96 -8.77 -23.39
CA ASN A 17 -31.07 -9.15 -22.51
C ASN A 17 -30.73 -9.14 -21.00
N GLY A 18 -29.87 -8.21 -20.55
CA GLY A 18 -29.44 -8.09 -19.16
C GLY A 18 -28.40 -9.14 -18.73
N ILE A 19 -27.87 -9.92 -19.68
CA ILE A 19 -26.76 -10.85 -19.44
C ILE A 19 -25.50 -10.24 -20.05
N GLU A 20 -24.45 -10.15 -19.24
CA GLU A 20 -23.13 -9.72 -19.69
C GLU A 20 -22.39 -10.88 -20.35
N TYR A 21 -21.86 -10.63 -21.55
CA TYR A 21 -21.02 -11.56 -22.28
C TYR A 21 -19.62 -10.97 -22.49
N TYR A 22 -18.60 -11.82 -22.40
CA TYR A 22 -17.22 -11.47 -22.69
C TYR A 22 -16.71 -12.29 -23.88
N PHE A 23 -15.99 -11.63 -24.79
CA PHE A 23 -15.33 -12.29 -25.92
C PHE A 23 -13.92 -12.69 -25.51
N LEU A 24 -13.61 -13.98 -25.58
CA LEU A 24 -12.40 -14.54 -24.95
C LEU A 24 -11.41 -15.08 -25.97
N LYS A 25 -10.13 -14.84 -25.69
CA LYS A 25 -9.01 -15.59 -26.26
C LYS A 25 -8.70 -16.78 -25.36
N TRP A 26 -8.81 -17.98 -25.89
CA TRP A 26 -8.48 -19.21 -25.15
C TRP A 26 -6.99 -19.53 -25.24
N LYS A 27 -6.42 -19.99 -24.13
CA LYS A 27 -4.99 -20.32 -24.03
C LYS A 27 -4.66 -21.56 -24.85
N ASN A 28 -3.58 -21.49 -25.63
CA ASN A 28 -3.15 -22.53 -26.57
C ASN A 28 -4.09 -22.79 -27.76
N PHE A 29 -5.10 -21.94 -27.98
CA PHE A 29 -5.95 -21.98 -29.16
C PHE A 29 -5.67 -20.78 -30.07
N ASP A 30 -6.01 -20.90 -31.34
CA ASP A 30 -5.92 -19.79 -32.29
C ASP A 30 -7.09 -18.81 -32.12
N GLU A 31 -6.97 -17.59 -32.64
CA GLU A 31 -8.02 -16.56 -32.57
C GLU A 31 -9.35 -17.00 -33.22
N SER A 32 -9.30 -17.93 -34.16
CA SER A 32 -10.49 -18.56 -34.75
C SER A 32 -11.39 -19.30 -33.75
N TYR A 33 -10.85 -19.66 -32.58
CA TYR A 33 -11.60 -20.32 -31.51
C TYR A 33 -12.17 -19.34 -30.48
N ASN A 34 -11.98 -18.04 -30.65
CA ASN A 34 -12.50 -17.06 -29.71
C ASN A 34 -14.03 -17.11 -29.68
N THR A 35 -14.61 -17.18 -28.48
CA THR A 35 -16.05 -17.29 -28.29
C THR A 35 -16.57 -16.23 -27.31
N TRP A 36 -17.87 -15.96 -27.41
CA TRP A 36 -18.59 -15.15 -26.43
C TRP A 36 -19.12 -16.03 -25.32
N GLU A 37 -18.69 -15.78 -24.10
CA GLU A 37 -19.12 -16.54 -22.93
C GLU A 37 -19.85 -15.62 -21.93
N PRO A 38 -20.94 -16.07 -21.31
CA PRO A 38 -21.63 -15.29 -20.30
C PRO A 38 -20.75 -15.18 -19.04
N ALA A 39 -20.80 -14.03 -18.37
CA ALA A 39 -19.99 -13.73 -17.19
C ALA A 39 -20.09 -14.80 -16.09
N GLN A 40 -21.26 -15.41 -15.94
CA GLN A 40 -21.55 -16.45 -14.94
C GLN A 40 -20.77 -17.76 -15.17
N ASN A 41 -20.28 -18.00 -16.39
CA ASN A 41 -19.51 -19.20 -16.74
C ASN A 41 -18.00 -19.00 -16.57
N LEU A 42 -17.56 -17.81 -16.19
CA LEU A 42 -16.14 -17.43 -16.16
C LEU A 42 -15.59 -17.42 -14.74
N ASN A 43 -14.50 -18.17 -14.54
CA ASN A 43 -13.77 -18.23 -13.28
C ASN A 43 -12.40 -17.55 -13.40
N CYS A 44 -12.39 -16.30 -13.87
CA CYS A 44 -11.17 -15.50 -14.05
C CYS A 44 -11.37 -14.05 -13.57
N PRO A 45 -11.73 -13.84 -12.29
CA PRO A 45 -12.14 -12.53 -11.76
C PRO A 45 -11.08 -11.44 -11.99
N GLY A 46 -9.79 -11.76 -11.87
CA GLY A 46 -8.71 -10.80 -12.13
C GLY A 46 -8.66 -10.32 -13.59
N LEU A 47 -8.83 -11.21 -14.58
CA LEU A 47 -8.85 -10.83 -16.00
C LEU A 47 -10.08 -9.98 -16.34
N LEU A 48 -11.25 -10.35 -15.80
CA LEU A 48 -12.48 -9.59 -15.99
C LEU A 48 -12.39 -8.20 -15.37
N GLN A 49 -11.89 -8.11 -14.13
CA GLN A 49 -11.70 -6.85 -13.43
C GLN A 49 -10.72 -5.94 -14.18
N THR A 50 -9.57 -6.48 -14.60
CA THR A 50 -8.57 -5.76 -15.41
C THR A 50 -9.22 -5.19 -16.68
N PHE A 51 -9.92 -6.02 -17.47
CA PHE A 51 -10.57 -5.58 -18.70
C PHE A 51 -11.63 -4.49 -18.45
N ASN A 52 -12.47 -4.67 -17.42
CA ASN A 52 -13.51 -3.70 -17.10
C ASN A 52 -12.91 -2.35 -16.66
N LEU A 53 -11.83 -2.38 -15.88
CA LEU A 53 -11.10 -1.18 -15.49
C LEU A 53 -10.43 -0.51 -16.69
N GLU A 54 -9.81 -1.27 -17.60
CA GLU A 54 -9.25 -0.74 -18.84
C GLU A 54 -10.32 -0.06 -19.70
N LYS A 55 -11.50 -0.68 -19.85
CA LYS A 55 -12.64 -0.09 -20.58
C LYS A 55 -13.20 1.15 -19.91
N ALA A 56 -13.35 1.14 -18.58
CA ALA A 56 -13.79 2.31 -17.83
C ALA A 56 -12.81 3.47 -17.98
N LEU A 57 -11.51 3.21 -17.95
CA LEU A 57 -10.50 4.22 -18.18
C LEU A 57 -10.51 4.74 -19.62
N GLU A 58 -10.63 3.87 -20.62
CA GLU A 58 -10.77 4.28 -22.03
C GLU A 58 -11.96 5.23 -22.21
N GLN A 59 -13.10 4.90 -21.60
CA GLN A 59 -14.29 5.74 -21.62
C GLN A 59 -14.05 7.08 -20.92
N TRP A 60 -13.43 7.07 -19.75
CA TRP A 60 -13.10 8.27 -18.98
C TRP A 60 -12.10 9.17 -19.72
N LEU A 61 -11.06 8.61 -20.34
CA LEU A 61 -10.09 9.35 -21.15
C LEU A 61 -10.79 10.04 -22.33
N ILE A 62 -11.73 9.35 -22.99
CA ILE A 62 -12.54 9.94 -24.05
C ILE A 62 -13.40 11.08 -23.49
N GLU A 63 -14.01 10.93 -22.32
CA GLU A 63 -14.83 11.97 -21.68
C GLU A 63 -14.01 13.19 -21.24
N GLU A 64 -12.82 12.99 -20.67
CA GLU A 64 -11.85 14.05 -20.39
C GLU A 64 -11.39 14.76 -21.67
N ASP A 65 -10.97 13.99 -22.69
CA ASP A 65 -10.57 14.54 -23.98
C ASP A 65 -11.72 15.31 -24.62
N LEU A 66 -12.97 14.83 -24.53
CA LEU A 66 -14.15 15.56 -24.98
C LEU A 66 -14.41 16.84 -24.17
N CYS A 67 -14.04 16.88 -22.89
CA CYS A 67 -14.09 18.08 -22.05
C CYS A 67 -13.03 19.11 -22.48
N ILE A 68 -11.81 18.64 -22.77
CA ILE A 68 -10.68 19.45 -23.25
C ILE A 68 -10.91 19.94 -24.69
N LEU A 69 -11.41 19.07 -25.58
CA LEU A 69 -11.76 19.36 -26.98
C LEU A 69 -12.97 20.30 -27.11
N ARG A 70 -13.79 20.48 -26.08
CA ARG A 70 -14.79 21.57 -26.05
C ARG A 70 -14.13 22.96 -25.95
N GLN A 71 -12.85 23.04 -25.60
CA GLN A 71 -12.11 24.30 -25.44
C GLN A 71 -11.13 24.62 -26.60
N GLN A 72 -10.86 23.68 -27.53
CA GLN A 72 -10.01 23.87 -28.72
C GLN A 72 -10.40 22.90 -29.87
N PRO A 73 -10.31 23.28 -31.17
CA PRO A 73 -10.73 22.40 -32.26
C PRO A 73 -9.62 21.48 -32.82
N GLN A 74 -10.00 20.19 -32.94
CA GLN A 74 -9.72 19.20 -34.00
C GLN A 74 -8.66 18.09 -33.81
N ASN A 75 -9.19 16.87 -33.91
CA ASN A 75 -8.78 15.69 -34.70
C ASN A 75 -7.45 14.97 -34.42
N GLY A 76 -7.55 13.90 -33.62
CA GLY A 76 -6.67 12.74 -33.70
C GLY A 76 -7.45 11.46 -33.40
N THR A 77 -7.39 10.46 -34.28
CA THR A 77 -7.87 9.11 -33.96
C THR A 77 -6.87 8.46 -33.00
N ILE A 78 -7.26 8.20 -31.74
CA ILE A 78 -6.42 7.52 -30.74
C ILE A 78 -6.17 6.09 -31.23
N ARG A 79 -4.95 5.84 -31.74
CA ARG A 79 -4.53 4.52 -32.22
C ARG A 79 -3.97 3.73 -31.02
N LYS A 80 -4.62 2.62 -30.63
CA LYS A 80 -4.13 1.73 -29.57
C LYS A 80 -2.72 1.24 -29.93
N LYS A 81 -1.69 1.63 -29.16
CA LYS A 81 -0.34 1.08 -29.28
C LYS A 81 -0.31 -0.30 -28.62
N SER A 82 0.41 -1.24 -29.24
CA SER A 82 0.63 -2.57 -28.63
C SER A 82 1.48 -2.43 -27.37
N LYS A 83 1.12 -3.14 -26.28
CA LYS A 83 1.94 -3.21 -25.07
C LYS A 83 3.34 -3.72 -25.43
N THR A 84 4.37 -3.13 -24.81
CA THR A 84 5.75 -3.57 -25.00
C THR A 84 6.03 -4.87 -24.24
N LYS A 85 7.07 -5.61 -24.62
CA LYS A 85 7.46 -6.86 -23.95
C LYS A 85 7.66 -6.66 -22.44
N ASN A 86 8.33 -5.58 -22.03
CA ASN A 86 8.59 -5.27 -20.63
C ASN A 86 7.30 -4.94 -19.84
N MET A 87 6.30 -4.33 -20.49
CA MET A 87 4.99 -4.11 -19.85
C MET A 87 4.28 -5.44 -19.60
N ILE A 88 4.31 -6.36 -20.58
CA ILE A 88 3.73 -7.69 -20.44
C ILE A 88 4.47 -8.49 -19.35
N GLU A 89 5.80 -8.41 -19.29
CA GLU A 89 6.61 -9.06 -18.26
C GLU A 89 6.33 -8.50 -16.86
N PHE A 90 6.12 -7.18 -16.73
CA PHE A 90 5.70 -6.60 -15.46
C PHE A 90 4.28 -7.02 -15.09
N GLU A 91 3.31 -7.01 -16.02
CA GLU A 91 1.95 -7.52 -15.76
C GLU A 91 1.99 -8.97 -15.28
N HIS A 92 2.83 -9.80 -15.90
CA HIS A 92 3.00 -11.20 -15.52
C HIS A 92 3.71 -11.38 -14.18
N SER A 93 4.78 -10.61 -13.92
CA SER A 93 5.48 -10.58 -12.63
C SER A 93 4.52 -10.15 -11.52
N HIS A 94 3.80 -9.04 -11.71
CA HIS A 94 2.79 -8.57 -10.78
C HIS A 94 1.70 -9.62 -10.54
N GLN A 95 1.16 -10.25 -11.59
CA GLN A 95 0.21 -11.36 -11.45
C GLN A 95 0.78 -12.58 -10.72
N THR A 96 2.10 -12.77 -10.69
CA THR A 96 2.78 -13.86 -9.97
C THR A 96 2.95 -13.56 -8.47
N PHE A 97 3.03 -12.27 -8.07
CA PHE A 97 3.22 -11.82 -6.68
C PHE A 97 1.94 -11.35 -5.99
N ILE A 98 0.83 -11.23 -6.72
CA ILE A 98 -0.48 -10.94 -6.13
C ILE A 98 -0.96 -12.17 -5.34
N HIS A 99 -1.19 -11.99 -4.03
CA HIS A 99 -2.08 -12.89 -3.30
C HIS A 99 -3.47 -12.82 -3.94
N ASN A 100 -4.14 -13.96 -4.15
CA ASN A 100 -5.41 -14.09 -4.91
C ASN A 100 -6.52 -13.07 -4.56
N ASP A 101 -6.42 -12.38 -3.41
CA ASP A 101 -7.41 -11.43 -2.90
C ASP A 101 -7.09 -9.94 -3.17
N GLU A 102 -5.90 -9.57 -3.66
CA GLU A 102 -5.61 -8.17 -4.01
C GLU A 102 -6.10 -7.83 -5.44
N PRO A 103 -6.70 -6.64 -5.68
CA PRO A 103 -7.12 -6.24 -7.01
C PRO A 103 -5.93 -6.12 -7.98
N PRO A 104 -6.02 -6.53 -9.25
CA PRO A 104 -4.93 -6.40 -10.21
C PRO A 104 -4.56 -4.93 -10.48
N ILE A 105 -3.32 -4.68 -10.88
CA ILE A 105 -2.84 -3.36 -11.29
C ILE A 105 -2.65 -3.33 -12.82
N PRO A 106 -3.64 -2.84 -13.59
CA PRO A 106 -3.47 -2.62 -15.02
C PRO A 106 -2.46 -1.51 -15.32
N ILE A 107 -1.83 -1.60 -16.50
CA ILE A 107 -0.80 -0.66 -16.96
C ILE A 107 -1.25 0.06 -18.23
N PHE A 108 -1.16 1.39 -18.19
CA PHE A 108 -1.60 2.28 -19.24
C PHE A 108 -0.42 3.09 -19.78
N ASN A 109 -0.11 2.91 -21.06
CA ASN A 109 0.85 3.75 -21.77
C ASN A 109 0.35 4.05 -23.19
N ASP A 110 -0.24 5.23 -23.36
CA ASP A 110 -0.63 5.84 -24.62
C ASP A 110 0.39 6.88 -25.12
N ILE A 111 1.29 7.33 -24.24
CA ILE A 111 2.28 8.39 -24.49
C ILE A 111 3.43 7.90 -25.39
N ASP A 112 4.14 6.85 -25.00
CA ASP A 112 5.40 6.43 -25.64
C ASP A 112 5.49 4.90 -25.79
N ASN A 113 6.67 4.39 -26.15
CA ASN A 113 6.95 2.94 -26.22
C ASN A 113 7.90 2.51 -25.08
N GLN A 114 7.97 3.26 -23.98
CA GLN A 114 8.77 2.88 -22.83
C GLN A 114 8.04 1.84 -21.99
N GLY A 115 8.77 0.80 -21.60
CA GLY A 115 8.31 -0.16 -20.61
C GLY A 115 8.58 0.31 -19.19
N ILE A 116 8.26 -0.54 -18.23
CA ILE A 116 8.64 -0.34 -16.83
C ILE A 116 10.13 -0.71 -16.69
N PRO A 117 10.91 0.01 -15.86
CA PRO A 117 12.34 -0.29 -15.68
C PRO A 117 12.58 -1.76 -15.30
N LEU A 118 13.52 -2.41 -15.99
CA LEU A 118 13.84 -3.84 -15.83
C LEU A 118 14.54 -4.18 -14.50
N GLU A 119 15.04 -3.17 -13.78
CA GLU A 119 15.80 -3.34 -12.52
C GLU A 119 14.91 -3.22 -11.27
N PHE A 120 13.60 -3.40 -11.42
CA PHE A 120 12.61 -3.33 -10.34
C PHE A 120 11.96 -4.68 -10.09
N THR A 121 11.91 -5.09 -8.82
CA THR A 121 11.26 -6.33 -8.37
C THR A 121 10.08 -5.97 -7.48
N TYR A 122 8.89 -6.44 -7.88
CA TYR A 122 7.69 -6.25 -7.07
C TYR A 122 7.76 -7.15 -5.82
N VAL A 123 7.46 -6.59 -4.64
CA VAL A 123 7.42 -7.33 -3.36
C VAL A 123 6.10 -7.08 -2.63
N ASP A 124 5.68 -8.08 -1.85
CA ASP A 124 4.47 -8.09 -1.02
C ASP A 124 4.77 -7.88 0.48
N ASP A 125 6.05 -7.91 0.87
CA ASP A 125 6.54 -7.62 2.21
C ASP A 125 7.92 -6.93 2.17
N TYR A 126 8.40 -6.45 3.32
CA TYR A 126 9.72 -5.85 3.44
C TYR A 126 10.85 -6.84 3.13
N VAL A 127 11.87 -6.36 2.43
CA VAL A 127 13.16 -7.06 2.31
C VAL A 127 14.10 -6.50 3.37
N TYR A 128 14.70 -7.35 4.19
CA TYR A 128 15.59 -6.89 5.25
C TYR A 128 17.05 -6.91 4.76
N GLY A 129 17.70 -5.76 4.83
CA GLY A 129 19.13 -5.63 4.57
C GLY A 129 19.96 -6.44 5.55
N LYS A 130 21.19 -6.77 5.16
CA LYS A 130 22.08 -7.67 5.90
C LYS A 130 22.28 -7.28 7.38
N ASP A 131 22.37 -6.00 7.66
CA ASP A 131 22.68 -5.45 8.99
C ASP A 131 21.42 -4.94 9.72
N VAL A 132 20.23 -5.23 9.20
CA VAL A 132 18.95 -4.91 9.84
C VAL A 132 18.45 -6.14 10.61
N PRO A 133 18.06 -5.99 11.89
CA PRO A 133 17.50 -7.11 12.66
C PRO A 133 16.23 -7.66 12.02
N HIS A 134 16.19 -8.97 11.77
CA HIS A 134 14.99 -9.59 11.22
C HIS A 134 13.92 -9.74 12.30
N PRO A 135 12.62 -9.54 12.01
CA PRO A 135 11.54 -9.74 12.99
C PRO A 135 11.58 -11.08 13.71
N GLU A 136 12.02 -12.13 13.01
CA GLU A 136 12.17 -13.50 13.53
C GLU A 136 13.32 -13.67 14.54
N GLN A 137 14.27 -12.75 14.56
CA GLN A 137 15.41 -12.78 15.48
C GLN A 137 15.07 -12.18 16.86
N TYR A 138 13.95 -11.46 16.98
CA TYR A 138 13.49 -10.94 18.26
C TYR A 138 12.95 -12.08 19.12
N GLN A 139 13.61 -12.34 20.26
CA GLN A 139 13.23 -13.40 21.21
C GLN A 139 12.26 -12.92 22.30
N GLY A 140 11.78 -11.69 22.20
CA GLY A 140 10.85 -11.09 23.16
C GLY A 140 9.43 -11.67 23.04
N PRO A 141 8.70 -11.88 24.14
CA PRO A 141 7.30 -12.28 24.08
C PRO A 141 6.48 -11.21 23.36
N ILE A 142 5.76 -11.57 22.30
CA ILE A 142 4.75 -10.70 21.69
C ILE A 142 3.46 -10.90 22.49
N VAL A 143 2.95 -9.81 23.03
CA VAL A 143 1.64 -9.79 23.70
C VAL A 143 0.54 -9.57 22.66
N GLY A 144 -0.56 -10.30 22.79
CA GLY A 144 -1.78 -10.09 22.02
C GLY A 144 -3.01 -10.02 22.90
N CYS A 145 -4.11 -9.46 22.37
CA CYS A 145 -5.37 -9.42 23.10
C CYS A 145 -6.09 -10.77 23.09
N ASP A 146 -6.86 -11.02 24.15
CA ASP A 146 -7.72 -12.19 24.36
C ASP A 146 -9.22 -11.88 24.09
N CYS A 147 -9.50 -10.88 23.26
CA CYS A 147 -10.86 -10.44 22.93
C CYS A 147 -11.79 -11.60 22.51
N GLU A 148 -12.92 -11.72 23.19
CA GLU A 148 -13.94 -12.73 22.92
C GLU A 148 -14.52 -12.61 21.48
N PHE A 149 -14.92 -13.75 20.91
CA PHE A 149 -15.58 -13.86 19.59
C PHE A 149 -14.76 -13.38 18.40
N GLY A 150 -13.43 -13.34 18.53
CA GLY A 150 -12.53 -13.08 17.41
C GLY A 150 -12.52 -11.63 16.90
N LYS A 151 -13.17 -10.68 17.60
CA LYS A 151 -13.29 -9.28 17.16
C LYS A 151 -13.12 -8.26 18.29
N CYS A 152 -12.25 -7.27 18.09
CA CYS A 152 -12.01 -6.22 19.07
C CYS A 152 -13.19 -5.22 19.17
N LYS A 153 -13.55 -4.86 20.41
CA LYS A 153 -14.68 -3.98 20.74
C LYS A 153 -14.29 -2.60 21.27
N GLY A 154 -13.06 -2.15 21.02
CA GLY A 154 -12.57 -0.88 21.59
C GLY A 154 -12.09 -1.10 23.02
N LYS A 155 -12.85 -0.57 23.99
CA LYS A 155 -12.46 -0.47 25.42
C LYS A 155 -12.04 -1.77 26.12
N HIS A 156 -12.39 -2.93 25.57
CA HIS A 156 -12.07 -4.25 26.12
C HIS A 156 -10.87 -4.93 25.43
N CYS A 157 -10.21 -4.26 24.48
CA CYS A 157 -9.05 -4.79 23.79
C CYS A 157 -7.77 -4.21 24.39
N SER A 158 -6.88 -5.09 24.86
CA SER A 158 -5.58 -4.70 25.42
C SER A 158 -4.59 -4.13 24.39
N CYS A 159 -4.77 -4.41 23.10
CA CYS A 159 -3.98 -3.76 22.03
C CYS A 159 -4.31 -2.27 21.86
N LEU A 160 -5.49 -1.83 22.31
CA LEU A 160 -5.90 -0.44 22.19
C LEU A 160 -5.48 0.29 23.46
N LYS A 161 -4.45 1.13 23.32
CA LYS A 161 -3.89 1.88 24.45
C LYS A 161 -4.95 2.69 25.19
N LYS A 162 -4.78 2.79 26.52
CA LYS A 162 -5.54 3.74 27.36
C LYS A 162 -5.34 5.19 26.91
N GLU A 163 -4.20 5.50 26.30
CA GLU A 163 -3.87 6.82 25.71
C GLU A 163 -4.89 7.25 24.65
N ASN A 164 -5.37 6.34 23.79
CA ASN A 164 -6.46 6.62 22.85
C ASN A 164 -7.86 6.43 23.48
N GLY A 165 -7.95 6.40 24.82
CA GLY A 165 -9.19 6.17 25.56
C GLY A 165 -9.85 4.83 25.27
N GLY A 166 -9.10 3.83 24.79
CA GLY A 166 -9.62 2.54 24.35
C GLY A 166 -10.51 2.64 23.10
N ARG A 167 -10.38 3.70 22.30
CA ARG A 167 -11.09 3.88 21.03
C ARG A 167 -10.40 3.09 19.93
N LEU A 168 -11.18 2.66 18.94
CA LEU A 168 -10.63 2.06 17.72
C LEU A 168 -9.93 3.13 16.88
N TYR A 169 -8.79 2.77 16.30
CA TYR A 169 -8.10 3.58 15.29
C TYR A 169 -8.85 3.62 13.95
N TYR A 170 -9.84 2.74 13.77
CA TYR A 170 -10.60 2.64 12.54
C TYR A 170 -12.10 2.64 12.80
N ASN A 171 -12.85 3.16 11.84
CA ASN A 171 -14.28 2.96 11.75
C ASN A 171 -14.57 1.45 11.56
N ARG A 172 -15.44 0.89 12.41
CA ARG A 172 -15.76 -0.54 12.43
C ARG A 172 -16.35 -1.06 11.11
N ILE A 173 -17.09 -0.22 10.39
CA ILE A 173 -17.84 -0.61 9.19
C ILE A 173 -16.99 -0.33 7.96
N THR A 174 -16.46 0.89 7.84
CA THR A 174 -15.78 1.32 6.62
C THR A 174 -14.29 0.98 6.61
N GLY A 175 -13.67 0.74 7.77
CA GLY A 175 -12.23 0.60 7.90
C GLY A 175 -11.46 1.93 7.79
N ALA A 176 -12.17 3.05 7.65
CA ALA A 176 -11.56 4.37 7.56
C ALA A 176 -10.79 4.71 8.85
N VAL A 177 -9.57 5.23 8.72
CA VAL A 177 -8.77 5.68 9.86
C VAL A 177 -9.49 6.82 10.61
N ASN A 178 -9.52 6.72 11.93
CA ASN A 178 -10.13 7.68 12.84
C ASN A 178 -9.03 8.17 13.80
N LEU A 179 -7.98 8.70 13.21
CA LEU A 179 -6.79 9.18 13.88
C LEU A 179 -6.24 10.36 13.07
N GLU A 180 -5.81 11.42 13.76
CA GLU A 180 -5.17 12.55 13.08
C GLU A 180 -3.73 12.17 12.67
N PRO A 181 -3.25 12.64 11.51
CA PRO A 181 -1.85 12.48 11.10
C PRO A 181 -0.87 12.94 12.19
N GLY A 182 0.30 12.31 12.25
CA GLY A 182 1.28 12.52 13.33
C GLY A 182 1.07 11.64 14.56
N ASN A 183 0.12 10.70 14.52
CA ASN A 183 -0.06 9.68 15.54
C ASN A 183 0.14 8.28 14.93
N ALA A 184 0.65 7.34 15.73
CA ALA A 184 0.82 5.96 15.29
C ALA A 184 -0.43 5.10 15.50
N ILE A 185 -0.64 4.17 14.56
CA ILE A 185 -1.70 3.18 14.64
C ILE A 185 -1.14 1.88 15.23
N ILE A 186 -1.81 1.35 16.24
CA ILE A 186 -1.44 0.09 16.87
C ILE A 186 -2.53 -0.94 16.57
N GLU A 187 -2.21 -1.87 15.68
CA GLU A 187 -3.11 -2.94 15.27
C GLU A 187 -2.96 -4.19 16.14
N CYS A 188 -3.96 -5.06 16.14
CA CYS A 188 -3.81 -6.40 16.68
C CYS A 188 -2.78 -7.20 15.85
N ASN A 189 -2.08 -8.14 16.47
CA ASN A 189 -1.02 -8.93 15.87
C ASN A 189 -1.33 -10.43 15.93
N ASP A 190 -0.43 -11.28 15.41
CA ASP A 190 -0.65 -12.73 15.36
C ASP A 190 -0.71 -13.43 16.73
N ALA A 191 -0.24 -12.79 17.81
CA ALA A 191 -0.41 -13.29 19.17
C ALA A 191 -1.85 -13.07 19.69
N CYS A 192 -2.65 -12.22 19.04
CA CYS A 192 -4.03 -11.96 19.41
C CYS A 192 -4.95 -13.15 19.10
N SER A 193 -6.02 -13.28 19.87
CA SER A 193 -7.10 -14.27 19.64
C SER A 193 -8.05 -13.89 18.51
N CYS A 194 -8.02 -12.63 18.05
CA CYS A 194 -8.87 -12.11 16.97
C CYS A 194 -8.34 -12.45 15.58
N ASP A 195 -9.25 -12.69 14.63
CA ASP A 195 -8.92 -13.04 13.24
C ASP A 195 -8.75 -11.78 12.36
N LEU A 196 -8.48 -11.96 11.05
CA LEU A 196 -8.32 -10.86 10.10
C LEU A 196 -9.58 -9.99 9.93
N SER A 197 -10.77 -10.49 10.29
CA SER A 197 -12.00 -9.69 10.28
C SER A 197 -12.09 -8.69 11.45
N CYS A 198 -11.12 -8.73 12.38
CA CYS A 198 -10.98 -7.76 13.46
C CYS A 198 -10.91 -6.32 12.91
N PRO A 199 -11.70 -5.37 13.45
CA PRO A 199 -11.68 -3.98 12.99
C PRO A 199 -10.36 -3.25 13.32
N ASN A 200 -9.44 -3.87 14.07
CA ASN A 200 -8.11 -3.34 14.37
C ASN A 200 -7.00 -4.12 13.64
N ARG A 201 -7.29 -4.56 12.41
CA ARG A 201 -6.37 -5.25 11.48
C ARG A 201 -6.62 -4.79 10.04
N VAL A 202 -6.82 -3.49 9.82
CA VAL A 202 -7.21 -2.94 8.52
C VAL A 202 -6.07 -3.08 7.53
N THR A 203 -4.85 -2.68 7.90
CA THR A 203 -3.71 -2.65 6.97
C THR A 203 -3.15 -4.05 6.71
N GLN A 204 -3.32 -4.98 7.65
CA GLN A 204 -3.00 -6.40 7.49
C GLN A 204 -3.83 -7.12 6.42
N ARG A 205 -5.00 -6.57 6.03
CA ARG A 205 -5.83 -7.13 4.94
C ARG A 205 -5.32 -6.78 3.55
N ARG A 206 -4.14 -6.16 3.46
CA ARG A 206 -3.51 -5.73 2.20
C ARG A 206 -4.37 -4.71 1.44
N ARG A 207 -3.97 -4.38 0.21
CA ARG A 207 -4.66 -3.42 -0.64
C ARG A 207 -5.97 -3.98 -1.16
N ASN A 208 -7.05 -3.22 -0.98
CA ASN A 208 -8.37 -3.51 -1.53
C ASN A 208 -8.89 -2.40 -2.48
N VAL A 209 -8.03 -1.44 -2.84
CA VAL A 209 -8.38 -0.37 -3.79
C VAL A 209 -7.91 -0.71 -5.20
N ASN A 210 -8.76 -0.43 -6.20
CA ASN A 210 -8.43 -0.57 -7.62
C ASN A 210 -7.53 0.60 -8.05
N LEU A 211 -6.28 0.28 -8.42
CA LEU A 211 -5.26 1.25 -8.84
C LEU A 211 -4.73 0.86 -10.22
N GLY A 212 -4.29 1.86 -11.00
CA GLY A 212 -3.67 1.66 -12.30
C GLY A 212 -2.33 2.37 -12.38
N LEU A 213 -1.36 1.76 -13.05
CA LEU A 213 -0.09 2.41 -13.36
C LEU A 213 -0.22 3.13 -14.71
N LYS A 214 -0.06 4.45 -14.73
CA LYS A 214 -0.21 5.28 -15.94
C LYS A 214 1.10 5.97 -16.30
N ARG A 215 1.42 5.99 -17.59
CA ARG A 215 2.50 6.82 -18.15
C ARG A 215 1.99 8.25 -18.36
N PHE A 216 2.63 9.22 -17.71
CA PHE A 216 2.44 10.65 -17.91
C PHE A 216 3.55 11.22 -18.80
N ALA A 217 3.21 12.24 -19.60
CA ALA A 217 4.13 12.82 -20.57
C ALA A 217 5.38 13.47 -19.94
N GLU A 218 5.22 14.17 -18.82
CA GLU A 218 6.30 14.96 -18.21
C GLU A 218 6.85 14.35 -16.92
N LYS A 219 6.02 13.63 -16.16
CA LYS A 219 6.39 13.07 -14.84
C LYS A 219 6.90 11.64 -14.90
N GLY A 220 6.80 10.97 -16.05
CA GLY A 220 7.12 9.56 -16.18
C GLY A 220 5.96 8.66 -15.70
N TRP A 221 6.26 7.63 -14.91
CA TRP A 221 5.23 6.72 -14.41
C TRP A 221 4.56 7.29 -13.15
N GLY A 222 3.26 7.08 -13.00
CA GLY A 222 2.49 7.47 -11.83
C GLY A 222 1.32 6.51 -11.59
N VAL A 223 0.69 6.60 -10.43
CA VAL A 223 -0.45 5.73 -10.07
C VAL A 223 -1.73 6.54 -10.09
N ILE A 224 -2.79 5.96 -10.65
CA ILE A 224 -4.13 6.56 -10.69
C ILE A 224 -5.15 5.68 -9.97
N ALA A 225 -6.21 6.30 -9.45
CA ALA A 225 -7.35 5.60 -8.89
C ALA A 225 -8.27 5.09 -10.02
N LEU A 226 -8.68 3.82 -9.95
CA LEU A 226 -9.64 3.22 -10.89
C LEU A 226 -11.01 2.99 -10.23
N GLN A 227 -11.25 3.68 -9.12
CA GLN A 227 -12.52 3.78 -8.42
C GLN A 227 -12.50 5.05 -7.57
N ARG A 228 -13.68 5.51 -7.11
CA ARG A 228 -13.72 6.48 -6.02
C ARG A 228 -13.16 5.84 -4.74
N ILE A 229 -12.23 6.51 -4.09
CA ILE A 229 -11.65 6.11 -2.80
C ILE A 229 -12.05 7.17 -1.76
N PRO A 230 -12.89 6.82 -0.77
CA PRO A 230 -13.26 7.74 0.29
C PRO A 230 -12.05 8.20 1.11
N LYS A 231 -12.11 9.42 1.64
CA LYS A 231 -11.18 9.91 2.65
C LYS A 231 -10.97 8.89 3.78
N ASP A 232 -9.74 8.86 4.30
CA ASP A 232 -9.29 8.02 5.42
C ASP A 232 -9.23 6.52 5.09
N SER A 233 -9.37 6.14 3.82
CA SER A 233 -9.25 4.75 3.38
C SER A 233 -7.79 4.32 3.26
N PHE A 234 -7.46 3.11 3.71
CA PHE A 234 -6.13 2.52 3.50
C PHE A 234 -5.87 2.25 2.01
N ILE A 235 -4.67 2.62 1.54
CA ILE A 235 -4.25 2.44 0.16
C ILE A 235 -3.31 1.24 0.05
N THR A 236 -2.10 1.37 0.60
CA THR A 236 -1.05 0.34 0.61
C THR A 236 0.06 0.74 1.57
N TYR A 237 0.97 -0.16 1.88
CA TYR A 237 2.23 0.16 2.55
C TYR A 237 3.26 0.74 1.57
N TYR A 238 4.19 1.55 2.06
CA TYR A 238 5.44 1.83 1.36
C TYR A 238 6.40 0.66 1.63
N LEU A 239 6.63 -0.17 0.62
CA LEU A 239 7.48 -1.37 0.72
C LEU A 239 8.79 -1.16 -0.03
N GLY A 240 9.84 -1.81 0.46
CA GLY A 240 11.17 -1.84 -0.13
C GLY A 240 12.16 -2.62 0.72
N GLU A 241 13.45 -2.39 0.46
CA GLU A 241 14.52 -2.93 1.29
C GLU A 241 14.72 -2.03 2.51
N ILE A 242 14.51 -2.55 3.72
CA ILE A 242 14.88 -1.83 4.95
C ILE A 242 16.40 -1.94 5.10
N ILE A 243 17.05 -0.80 5.15
CA ILE A 243 18.50 -0.64 5.32
C ILE A 243 18.80 0.25 6.51
N THR A 244 20.03 0.21 7.00
CA THR A 244 20.50 1.15 8.03
C THR A 244 20.69 2.52 7.41
N SER A 245 20.59 3.58 8.20
CA SER A 245 20.76 4.95 7.68
C SER A 245 22.17 5.21 7.14
N GLN A 246 23.19 4.51 7.67
CA GLN A 246 24.54 4.53 7.09
C GLN A 246 24.56 3.98 5.65
N GLU A 247 23.85 2.88 5.39
CA GLU A 247 23.74 2.33 4.03
C GLU A 247 22.88 3.25 3.15
N ALA A 248 21.84 3.87 3.72
CA ALA A 248 21.03 4.86 3.02
C ALA A 248 21.85 6.06 2.55
N ASP A 249 22.73 6.61 3.39
CA ASP A 249 23.65 7.70 3.01
C ASP A 249 24.58 7.28 1.85
N LEU A 250 25.12 6.06 1.90
CA LEU A 250 26.00 5.52 0.86
C LEU A 250 25.27 5.34 -0.48
N ARG A 251 23.99 4.96 -0.44
CA ARG A 251 23.14 4.82 -1.64
C ARG A 251 22.63 6.17 -2.13
N GLY A 252 22.20 7.04 -1.22
CA GLY A 252 21.65 8.38 -1.46
C GLY A 252 22.61 9.24 -2.27
N ASN A 253 23.89 9.27 -1.91
CA ASN A 253 24.93 9.98 -2.68
C ASN A 253 24.96 9.58 -4.17
N LYS A 254 24.68 8.31 -4.51
CA LYS A 254 24.61 7.84 -5.90
C LYS A 254 23.26 8.12 -6.54
N TYR A 255 22.19 8.16 -5.74
CA TYR A 255 20.83 8.38 -6.19
C TYR A 255 20.58 9.85 -6.53
N ASP A 256 21.17 10.78 -5.78
CA ASP A 256 21.10 12.22 -6.03
C ASP A 256 21.69 12.59 -7.41
N GLU A 257 22.78 11.93 -7.82
CA GLU A 257 23.41 12.13 -9.13
C GLU A 257 22.47 11.78 -10.31
N VAL A 258 21.52 10.87 -10.08
CA VAL A 258 20.55 10.37 -11.09
C VAL A 258 19.12 10.82 -10.80
N GLY A 259 18.89 11.62 -9.76
CA GLY A 259 17.58 12.13 -9.36
C GLY A 259 16.60 11.04 -8.88
N LYS A 260 17.09 10.01 -8.20
CA LYS A 260 16.25 8.93 -7.64
C LYS A 260 15.80 9.27 -6.21
N THR A 261 14.50 9.36 -5.97
CA THR A 261 13.92 9.71 -4.66
C THR A 261 13.15 8.54 -4.04
N TYR A 262 13.82 7.40 -3.84
CA TYR A 262 13.20 6.16 -3.35
C TYR A 262 13.51 5.81 -1.89
N LEU A 263 14.32 6.63 -1.23
CA LEU A 263 14.65 6.48 0.19
C LEU A 263 13.56 7.15 1.04
N PHE A 264 13.06 6.42 2.04
CA PHE A 264 12.06 6.90 2.98
C PHE A 264 12.50 6.58 4.41
N ASP A 265 12.77 7.60 5.23
CA ASP A 265 13.24 7.40 6.60
C ASP A 265 12.14 6.91 7.54
N ILE A 266 12.48 5.97 8.42
CA ILE A 266 11.56 5.39 9.42
C ILE A 266 11.74 6.16 10.74
N ASP A 267 11.42 7.45 10.74
CA ASP A 267 11.89 8.41 11.76
C ASP A 267 10.87 8.79 12.83
N PHE A 268 9.64 8.27 12.75
CA PHE A 268 8.54 8.68 13.63
C PHE A 268 8.84 8.54 15.14
N TYR A 269 9.70 7.59 15.53
CA TYR A 269 10.06 7.31 16.92
C TYR A 269 11.51 7.67 17.26
N ASP A 270 12.21 8.36 16.36
CA ASP A 270 13.59 8.75 16.62
C ASP A 270 13.66 9.84 17.68
N ASP A 271 14.75 9.80 18.45
CA ASP A 271 15.04 10.86 19.40
C ASP A 271 15.53 12.09 18.64
N ASP A 272 14.90 13.24 18.89
CA ASP A 272 15.32 14.53 18.37
C ASP A 272 16.80 14.87 18.66
N SER A 273 17.39 14.18 19.64
CA SER A 273 18.79 14.30 20.04
C SER A 273 19.80 13.66 19.07
N THR A 274 19.41 12.64 18.29
CA THR A 274 20.34 11.89 17.43
C THR A 274 20.42 12.38 15.98
N ALA A 275 19.49 13.25 15.55
CA ALA A 275 19.44 13.86 14.21
C ALA A 275 19.50 12.90 13.00
N THR A 276 19.51 11.59 13.23
CA THR A 276 19.61 10.55 12.22
C THR A 276 18.62 9.45 12.52
N SER A 277 17.95 8.98 11.48
CA SER A 277 17.17 7.77 11.56
C SER A 277 18.03 6.55 11.86
N PHE A 278 17.43 5.49 12.40
CA PHE A 278 18.11 4.20 12.51
C PHE A 278 17.99 3.39 11.21
N PHE A 279 16.84 3.49 10.55
CA PHE A 279 16.48 2.71 9.38
C PHE A 279 15.78 3.55 8.32
N THR A 280 15.97 3.14 7.08
CA THR A 280 15.39 3.75 5.88
C THR A 280 14.84 2.64 4.98
N ILE A 281 13.70 2.89 4.34
CA ILE A 281 13.13 2.01 3.31
C ILE A 281 13.68 2.47 1.95
N ASP A 282 14.42 1.61 1.26
CA ASP A 282 14.88 1.83 -0.10
C ASP A 282 13.99 1.08 -1.10
N ALA A 283 13.15 1.82 -1.81
CA ALA A 283 12.26 1.28 -2.83
C ALA A 283 12.90 1.21 -4.24
N CYS A 284 14.20 1.47 -4.40
CA CYS A 284 14.81 1.60 -5.74
C CYS A 284 14.82 0.28 -6.52
N LYS A 285 15.07 -0.85 -5.85
CA LYS A 285 15.18 -2.19 -6.48
C LYS A 285 14.03 -3.11 -6.13
N TYR A 286 13.57 -3.05 -4.89
CA TYR A 286 12.45 -3.82 -4.37
C TYR A 286 11.37 -2.82 -3.97
N GLY A 287 10.12 -3.05 -4.34
CA GLY A 287 9.03 -2.21 -3.87
C GLY A 287 7.68 -2.74 -4.33
N ASN A 288 6.60 -2.11 -3.89
CA ASN A 288 5.26 -2.39 -4.41
C ASN A 288 4.79 -1.22 -5.28
N ILE A 289 3.48 -1.11 -5.52
CA ILE A 289 2.90 -0.03 -6.32
C ILE A 289 3.24 1.39 -5.82
N SER A 290 3.52 1.57 -4.51
CA SER A 290 3.82 2.89 -3.96
C SER A 290 5.16 3.45 -4.46
N HIS A 291 6.05 2.61 -5.01
CA HIS A 291 7.27 3.04 -5.69
C HIS A 291 6.96 4.10 -6.78
N PHE A 292 5.79 4.01 -7.39
CA PHE A 292 5.36 4.89 -8.49
C PHE A 292 4.48 6.06 -8.02
N PHE A 293 4.33 6.30 -6.72
CA PHE A 293 3.60 7.48 -6.25
C PHE A 293 4.46 8.72 -6.44
N ASN A 294 3.94 9.69 -7.20
CA ASN A 294 4.62 10.94 -7.46
C ASN A 294 4.48 11.94 -6.31
N HIS A 295 5.39 12.92 -6.30
CA HIS A 295 5.31 14.05 -5.39
C HIS A 295 4.20 15.03 -5.78
N SER A 296 3.55 15.62 -4.77
CA SER A 296 2.74 16.82 -4.91
C SER A 296 2.86 17.70 -3.66
N CYS A 297 2.87 19.03 -3.85
CA CYS A 297 2.76 20.00 -2.75
C CYS A 297 1.34 20.06 -2.13
N ASP A 298 0.33 19.59 -2.87
CA ASP A 298 -1.03 19.36 -2.35
C ASP A 298 -1.42 17.90 -2.57
N PRO A 299 -0.86 16.97 -1.77
CA PRO A 299 -1.06 15.55 -1.95
C PRO A 299 -2.47 15.12 -1.57
N ASN A 300 -2.92 14.01 -2.15
CA ASN A 300 -4.15 13.32 -1.75
C ASN A 300 -3.90 12.08 -0.88
N LEU A 301 -2.63 11.74 -0.63
CA LEU A 301 -2.22 10.71 0.32
C LEU A 301 -1.61 11.33 1.60
N VAL A 302 -1.70 10.57 2.68
CA VAL A 302 -1.03 10.85 3.96
C VAL A 302 -0.44 9.57 4.55
N VAL A 303 0.67 9.70 5.27
CA VAL A 303 1.39 8.57 5.87
C VAL A 303 0.99 8.39 7.32
N PHE A 304 0.80 7.14 7.73
CA PHE A 304 0.67 6.73 9.13
C PHE A 304 1.70 5.64 9.47
N PRO A 305 2.40 5.75 10.60
CA PRO A 305 3.21 4.67 11.13
C PRO A 305 2.30 3.61 11.77
N VAL A 306 2.52 2.35 11.43
CA VAL A 306 1.69 1.22 11.86
C VAL A 306 2.52 0.17 12.59
N LEU A 307 2.07 -0.21 13.78
CA LEU A 307 2.64 -1.27 14.59
C LEU A 307 1.63 -2.43 14.66
N ASN A 308 1.93 -3.56 14.03
CA ASN A 308 1.01 -4.71 13.92
C ASN A 308 1.66 -6.06 14.23
N GLY A 309 2.82 -6.07 14.90
CA GLY A 309 3.56 -7.30 15.22
C GLY A 309 5.06 -7.12 15.41
N THR A 310 5.61 -5.96 15.01
CA THR A 310 7.01 -5.62 15.31
C THR A 310 7.22 -5.37 16.80
N CYS A 311 8.26 -6.00 17.37
CA CYS A 311 8.72 -5.70 18.72
C CYS A 311 9.58 -4.43 18.78
N ASP A 312 10.08 -3.97 17.63
CA ASP A 312 10.93 -2.79 17.52
C ASP A 312 10.15 -1.67 16.86
N ILE A 313 9.84 -0.63 17.64
CA ILE A 313 9.06 0.53 17.17
C ILE A 313 9.79 1.31 16.06
N ARG A 314 11.11 1.16 15.96
CA ARG A 314 11.94 1.75 14.90
C ARG A 314 11.79 1.05 13.55
N LEU A 315 11.12 -0.10 13.53
CA LEU A 315 10.77 -0.87 12.34
C LEU A 315 9.24 -0.88 12.13
N HIS A 316 8.58 0.23 12.45
CA HIS A 316 7.16 0.38 12.16
C HIS A 316 6.90 0.37 10.65
N HIS A 317 5.73 -0.10 10.25
CA HIS A 317 5.34 -0.05 8.84
C HIS A 317 4.93 1.36 8.44
N VAL A 318 5.24 1.76 7.21
CA VAL A 318 4.85 3.04 6.62
C VAL A 318 3.60 2.81 5.75
N ALA A 319 2.43 3.29 6.19
CA ALA A 319 1.16 3.05 5.50
C ALA A 319 0.58 4.33 4.89
N PHE A 320 0.11 4.26 3.64
CA PHE A 320 -0.63 5.34 3.00
C PHE A 320 -2.14 5.23 3.22
N PHE A 321 -2.75 6.35 3.56
CA PHE A 321 -4.18 6.55 3.64
C PHE A 321 -4.61 7.72 2.75
N ALA A 322 -5.86 7.72 2.30
CA ALA A 322 -6.44 8.84 1.56
C ALA A 322 -6.62 10.07 2.47
N LYS A 323 -5.98 11.19 2.16
CA LYS A 323 -6.09 12.45 2.90
C LYS A 323 -7.43 13.18 2.64
N ARG A 324 -8.02 12.93 1.46
CA ARG A 324 -9.31 13.44 0.99
C ARG A 324 -9.98 12.39 0.12
N ASP A 325 -11.24 12.62 -0.28
CA ASP A 325 -11.88 11.80 -1.31
C ASP A 325 -11.05 11.89 -2.60
N ILE A 326 -10.80 10.73 -3.21
CA ILE A 326 -10.07 10.57 -4.48
C ILE A 326 -11.09 10.03 -5.49
N GLU A 327 -11.25 10.70 -6.62
CA GLU A 327 -12.19 10.29 -7.65
C GLU A 327 -11.51 9.36 -8.67
N PHE A 328 -12.32 8.71 -9.51
CA PHE A 328 -11.79 7.89 -10.61
C PHE A 328 -10.92 8.73 -11.55
N GLY A 329 -9.73 8.24 -11.87
CA GLY A 329 -8.76 8.88 -12.75
C GLY A 329 -7.75 9.79 -12.05
N ASP A 330 -8.00 10.19 -10.79
CA ASP A 330 -7.08 11.03 -10.02
C ASP A 330 -5.71 10.35 -9.82
N GLU A 331 -4.64 11.13 -9.97
CA GLU A 331 -3.27 10.70 -9.66
C GLU A 331 -3.06 10.63 -8.14
N LEU A 332 -2.56 9.50 -7.64
CA LEU A 332 -2.19 9.31 -6.25
C LEU A 332 -0.81 9.94 -6.01
N THR A 333 -0.76 10.90 -5.08
CA THR A 333 0.45 11.68 -4.79
C THR A 333 0.64 11.90 -3.29
N PHE A 334 1.89 11.95 -2.85
CA PHE A 334 2.26 12.27 -1.47
C PHE A 334 3.34 13.36 -1.41
N ASP A 335 3.53 13.93 -0.22
CA ASP A 335 4.58 14.92 0.00
C ASP A 335 5.90 14.21 0.29
N TYR A 336 6.89 14.39 -0.60
CA TYR A 336 8.23 13.80 -0.43
C TYR A 336 9.02 14.56 0.64
N VAL A 337 8.75 15.86 0.82
CA VAL A 337 9.44 16.70 1.78
C VAL A 337 8.90 16.46 3.18
N GLY A 338 7.59 16.28 3.35
CA GLY A 338 7.01 15.89 4.65
C GLY A 338 7.47 14.52 5.19
N ALA A 339 8.08 13.69 4.34
CA ALA A 339 8.72 12.42 4.69
C ALA A 339 10.25 12.53 4.90
N VAL A 340 10.84 13.68 4.56
CA VAL A 340 12.30 13.94 4.58
C VAL A 340 12.67 15.12 5.50
N GLU A 341 11.69 15.97 5.86
CA GLU A 341 11.87 17.14 6.73
C GLU A 341 10.85 17.14 7.87
N SER A 342 11.15 16.41 8.94
CA SER A 342 10.80 16.89 10.27
C SER A 342 11.94 17.76 10.82
N LYS A 343 12.12 18.99 10.29
CA LYS A 343 12.65 20.13 11.08
C LYS A 343 12.57 21.50 10.37
N HIS A 344 11.99 22.44 11.12
CA HIS A 344 12.10 23.91 11.03
C HIS A 344 11.27 24.67 10.00
N THR A 345 10.02 24.98 10.36
CA THR A 345 9.50 26.34 10.10
C THR A 345 9.84 27.24 11.28
N SER A 346 10.78 28.14 11.05
CA SER A 346 11.04 29.31 11.89
C SER A 346 9.91 30.32 11.69
N ASP A 347 8.89 30.27 12.55
CA ASP A 347 8.18 31.50 12.88
C ASP A 347 7.95 31.60 14.39
N GLY A 348 8.43 32.71 14.93
CA GLY A 348 8.52 32.96 16.36
C GLY A 348 7.15 33.28 16.94
N SER A 349 6.57 32.33 17.68
CA SER A 349 5.76 32.66 18.84
C SER A 349 5.91 31.59 19.91
N ARG A 350 6.76 31.93 20.89
CA ARG A 350 6.99 31.19 22.13
C ARG A 350 5.67 30.96 22.87
N MET A 351 5.30 29.71 23.09
CA MET A 351 4.69 29.30 24.35
C MET A 351 5.69 28.38 25.04
N ASP A 352 6.37 28.94 26.06
CA ASP A 352 7.24 28.18 26.94
C ASP A 352 6.38 27.12 27.65
N VAL A 353 6.66 25.84 27.40
CA VAL A 353 6.33 24.76 28.34
C VAL A 353 7.66 24.16 28.76
N ASP A 354 8.12 24.58 29.93
CA ASP A 354 9.23 23.93 30.63
C ASP A 354 8.89 22.45 30.82
N VAL A 355 9.51 21.58 30.02
CA VAL A 355 9.56 20.15 30.32
C VAL A 355 11.00 19.86 30.73
N GLN A 356 11.22 19.82 32.04
CA GLN A 356 12.46 19.34 32.63
C GLN A 356 12.75 17.92 32.12
N ILE A 357 13.91 17.77 31.47
CA ILE A 357 14.45 16.50 31.02
C ILE A 357 14.83 15.70 32.27
N GLN A 358 14.10 14.62 32.55
CA GLN A 358 14.53 13.59 33.50
C GLN A 358 15.23 12.46 32.74
N GLU A 359 16.42 12.10 33.20
CA GLU A 359 17.31 11.03 32.69
C GLU A 359 16.71 9.59 32.81
N GLU A 360 15.40 9.45 32.93
CA GLU A 360 14.72 8.16 33.19
C GLU A 360 14.14 7.50 31.92
N ASN A 361 14.31 8.11 30.74
CA ASN A 361 13.67 7.67 29.49
C ASN A 361 14.27 6.42 28.82
N ILE A 362 15.23 5.73 29.44
CA ILE A 362 15.58 4.35 29.03
C ILE A 362 14.36 3.40 29.24
N SER A 363 13.41 3.80 30.08
CA SER A 363 12.11 3.13 30.28
C SER A 363 11.03 3.45 29.23
N LYS A 364 11.24 4.40 28.31
CA LYS A 364 10.25 4.74 27.25
C LYS A 364 10.22 3.75 26.09
N PHE A 365 11.21 2.87 25.98
CA PHE A 365 11.30 1.86 24.93
C PHE A 365 10.69 0.51 25.35
N GLU A 366 9.74 0.52 26.29
CA GLU A 366 8.87 -0.63 26.47
C GLU A 366 8.02 -0.78 25.20
N CYS A 367 8.47 -1.69 24.31
CA CYS A 367 7.68 -2.19 23.20
C CYS A 367 6.25 -2.41 23.71
N CYS A 368 5.26 -1.89 22.98
CA CYS A 368 3.85 -1.99 23.37
C CYS A 368 3.35 -3.44 23.48
N TRP A 369 4.18 -4.39 23.03
CA TRP A 369 3.96 -5.82 23.07
C TRP A 369 4.83 -6.56 24.09
N MET A 370 5.68 -5.86 24.86
CA MET A 370 6.45 -6.47 25.94
C MET A 370 5.65 -6.50 27.25
N TRP A 371 5.62 -7.66 27.91
CA TRP A 371 4.89 -7.87 29.15
C TRP A 371 5.71 -7.40 30.37
N ASN A 372 5.23 -6.36 31.07
CA ASN A 372 5.92 -5.77 32.24
C ASN A 372 5.34 -6.27 33.58
N GLY A 373 4.84 -7.50 33.64
CA GLY A 373 4.46 -8.14 34.92
C GLY A 373 3.07 -7.77 35.48
N GLY A 374 2.24 -7.03 34.73
CA GLY A 374 0.90 -6.61 35.15
C GLY A 374 -0.18 -7.69 35.04
N THR A 375 -1.23 -7.58 35.86
CA THR A 375 -2.37 -8.52 35.98
C THR A 375 -3.42 -8.41 34.86
N ASP A 376 -3.10 -7.77 33.74
CA ASP A 376 -4.05 -7.61 32.64
C ASP A 376 -4.15 -8.91 31.83
N PHE A 377 -5.38 -9.33 31.52
CA PHE A 377 -5.69 -10.52 30.74
C PHE A 377 -5.14 -10.34 29.31
N ALA A 378 -3.95 -10.88 29.06
CA ALA A 378 -3.28 -10.78 27.77
C ALA A 378 -2.62 -12.12 27.42
N ARG A 379 -2.62 -12.47 26.13
CA ARG A 379 -2.01 -13.70 25.64
C ARG A 379 -0.55 -13.43 25.30
N ILE A 380 0.36 -14.16 25.92
CA ILE A 380 1.79 -14.09 25.63
C ILE A 380 2.16 -15.25 24.72
N VAL A 381 2.76 -14.97 23.56
CA VAL A 381 3.23 -16.00 22.63
C VAL A 381 4.71 -15.79 22.35
N ASN A 382 5.49 -16.87 22.41
CA ASN A 382 6.89 -16.87 21.98
C ASN A 382 6.94 -16.81 20.45
N PRO A 383 7.70 -15.89 19.82
CA PRO A 383 7.76 -15.74 18.36
C PRO A 383 8.02 -17.05 17.60
N SER A 384 8.79 -17.98 18.18
CA SER A 384 9.07 -19.30 17.59
C SER A 384 7.87 -20.26 17.50
N ASN A 385 6.74 -19.93 18.16
CA ASN A 385 5.50 -20.73 18.18
C ASN A 385 4.36 -20.11 17.36
N ILE A 386 4.62 -19.03 16.61
CA ILE A 386 3.63 -18.43 15.71
C ILE A 386 3.63 -19.23 14.40
N GLU A 387 2.82 -20.29 14.34
CA GLU A 387 2.46 -20.88 13.04
C GLU A 387 1.64 -19.83 12.28
N ARG A 388 2.15 -19.35 11.14
CA ARG A 388 1.41 -18.44 10.24
C ARG A 388 0.09 -19.12 9.90
N LYS A 389 -1.01 -18.64 10.49
CA LYS A 389 -2.35 -19.07 10.14
C LYS A 389 -2.68 -18.51 8.76
N THR A 390 -2.25 -19.20 7.72
CA THR A 390 -2.79 -19.06 6.38
C THR A 390 -4.26 -19.50 6.44
N ALA A 391 -5.18 -18.56 6.26
CA ALA A 391 -6.57 -18.83 5.92
C ALA A 391 -6.76 -18.42 4.46
#